data_AF-A0A2B4RZ12-F1
#
_entry.id   AF-A0A2B4RZ12-F1
#
_cell.length_a   1.000
_cell.length_b   1.000
_cell.length_c   1.000
_cell.angle_alpha   90.00
_cell.angle_beta   90.00
_cell.angle_gamma   90.00
#
_symmetry.space_group_name_H-M   'P 1'
#
loop_
_entity.id
_entity.type
_entity.pdbx_description
1 polymer ?
#
loop_
_entity_poly.entity_id
_entity_poly.type
_entity_poly.pdbx_seq_one_letter_code
_entity_poly.pdbx_strand_id
1 'polypeptide(L)'
;MTFWMMLAYVYIPVIQKQLDVFKTSVWNNHRIRRQRQKKLPTRIPDHIYMCPDKHGGEKCGFPVTDEDLQEVAELSCALESTDDFLEDFRQECARHIPNTIQIEPDQAANASLYLKDNFDQSKF
;
A
#
# COMPACT_ATOMS: atom_id res chain seq x y z
N MET A 1 10.19 15.88 -16.77
CA MET A 1 9.48 14.67 -16.29
C MET A 1 10.28 13.88 -15.24
N THR A 2 11.61 13.95 -15.25
CA THR A 2 12.52 13.19 -14.37
C THR A 2 12.39 13.44 -12.86
N PHE A 3 12.12 14.67 -12.42
CA PHE A 3 12.05 14.96 -10.97
C PHE A 3 10.90 14.23 -10.24
N TRP A 4 9.74 14.07 -10.89
CA TRP A 4 8.62 13.32 -10.32
C TRP A 4 8.96 11.83 -10.12
N MET A 5 9.77 11.27 -11.01
CA MET A 5 10.24 9.88 -10.91
C MET A 5 11.23 9.71 -9.74
N MET A 6 12.06 10.73 -9.46
CA MET A 6 12.94 10.74 -8.27
C MET A 6 12.14 10.83 -6.98
N LEU A 7 11.11 11.68 -6.96
CA LEU A 7 10.18 11.78 -5.83
C LEU A 7 9.48 10.45 -5.62
N ALA A 8 8.96 9.83 -6.67
CA ALA A 8 8.30 8.52 -6.59
C ALA A 8 9.24 7.43 -6.04
N TYR A 9 10.48 7.37 -6.53
CA TYR A 9 11.48 6.41 -6.06
C TYR A 9 11.74 6.50 -4.55
N VAL A 10 11.81 7.72 -4.00
CA VAL A 10 12.06 7.95 -2.57
C VAL A 10 10.78 7.81 -1.74
N TYR A 11 9.70 8.49 -2.13
CA TYR A 11 8.52 8.64 -1.29
C TYR A 11 7.59 7.42 -1.31
N ILE A 12 7.46 6.68 -2.41
CA ILE A 12 6.56 5.51 -2.44
C ILE A 12 6.95 4.48 -1.36
N PRO A 13 8.22 4.05 -1.24
CA PRO A 13 8.63 3.12 -0.18
C PRO A 13 8.43 3.69 1.24
N VAL A 14 8.72 4.97 1.45
CA VAL A 14 8.56 5.64 2.74
C VAL A 14 7.08 5.69 3.15
N ILE A 15 6.20 6.10 2.24
CA ILE A 15 4.75 6.15 2.46
C ILE A 15 4.23 4.74 2.75
N GLN A 16 4.61 3.75 1.94
CA GLN A 16 4.16 2.36 2.14
C GLN A 16 4.55 1.84 3.53
N LYS A 17 5.80 2.06 3.96
CA LYS A 17 6.26 1.72 5.32
C LYS A 17 5.40 2.39 6.40
N GLN A 18 5.09 3.67 6.26
CA GLN A 18 4.23 4.39 7.22
C GLN A 18 2.80 3.84 7.23
N LEU A 19 2.24 3.47 6.07
CA LEU A 19 0.93 2.85 5.96
C LEU A 19 0.91 1.46 6.63
N ASP A 20 1.95 0.67 6.48
CA ASP A 20 2.06 -0.65 7.12
C ASP A 20 2.19 -0.54 8.66
N VAL A 21 2.96 0.45 9.13
CA VAL A 21 3.01 0.79 10.56
C VAL A 21 1.65 1.24 11.05
N PHE A 22 0.96 2.13 10.34
CA PHE A 22 -0.38 2.60 10.71
C PHE A 22 -1.41 1.46 10.76
N LYS A 23 -1.37 0.57 9.77
CA LYS A 23 -2.22 -0.63 9.69
C LYS A 23 -2.10 -1.48 10.95
N THR A 24 -0.88 -1.72 11.42
CA THR A 24 -0.60 -2.60 12.55
C THR A 24 -0.68 -1.91 13.91
N SER A 25 -0.46 -0.60 13.99
CA SER A 25 -0.43 0.17 15.25
C SER A 25 -1.76 0.85 15.59
N VAL A 26 -2.53 1.29 14.59
CA VAL A 26 -3.78 2.03 14.79
C VAL A 26 -4.96 1.29 14.20
N TRP A 27 -4.97 1.07 12.88
CA TRP A 27 -6.16 0.63 12.16
C TRP A 27 -6.68 -0.75 12.62
N ASN A 28 -5.80 -1.76 12.64
CA ASN A 28 -6.19 -3.12 13.03
C ASN A 28 -6.15 -3.38 14.54
N ASN A 29 -5.93 -2.35 15.37
CA ASN A 29 -5.91 -2.50 16.83
C ASN A 29 -7.26 -2.23 17.50
N HIS A 30 -8.32 -1.94 16.73
CA HIS A 30 -9.66 -1.83 17.29
C HIS A 30 -10.10 -3.15 17.95
N ARG A 31 -10.26 -3.13 19.27
CA ARG A 31 -10.79 -4.24 20.06
C ARG A 31 -12.20 -3.90 20.52
N ILE A 32 -13.11 -4.87 20.44
CA ILE A 32 -14.45 -4.69 21.02
C ILE A 32 -14.32 -4.49 22.53
N ARG A 33 -14.78 -3.32 23.00
CA ARG A 33 -14.77 -2.96 24.42
C ARG A 33 -15.70 -3.88 25.21
N ARG A 34 -15.23 -4.38 26.35
CA ARG A 34 -16.05 -5.16 27.29
C ARG A 34 -17.18 -4.30 27.85
N GLN A 35 -18.42 -4.71 27.64
CA GLN A 35 -19.60 -4.10 28.25
C GLN A 35 -19.98 -4.88 29.53
N ARG A 36 -20.25 -4.17 30.63
CA ARG A 36 -20.71 -4.78 31.89
C ARG A 36 -22.07 -5.44 31.65
N GLN A 37 -22.25 -6.67 32.13
CA GLN A 37 -23.48 -7.48 31.99
C GLN A 37 -23.83 -8.00 30.58
N LYS A 38 -22.95 -7.86 29.57
CA LYS A 38 -23.13 -8.56 28.28
C LYS A 38 -22.07 -9.63 28.06
N LYS A 39 -22.50 -10.85 27.70
CA LYS A 39 -21.62 -11.95 27.25
C LYS A 39 -21.40 -11.85 25.74
N LEU A 40 -20.72 -10.80 25.30
CA LEU A 40 -20.25 -10.69 23.91
C LEU A 40 -18.79 -11.14 23.83
N PRO A 41 -18.37 -11.79 22.74
CA PRO A 41 -16.96 -12.10 22.52
C PRO A 41 -16.14 -10.80 22.53
N THR A 42 -15.33 -10.63 23.57
CA THR A 42 -14.41 -9.50 23.71
C THR A 42 -13.06 -9.85 23.11
N ARG A 43 -12.68 -9.20 22.00
CA ARG A 43 -11.35 -9.11 21.36
C ARG A 43 -11.55 -8.59 19.91
N ILE A 44 -10.63 -8.88 19.00
CA ILE A 44 -10.84 -8.71 17.56
C ILE A 44 -11.97 -9.66 17.16
N PRO A 45 -13.06 -9.17 16.55
CA PRO A 45 -14.20 -9.98 16.14
C PRO A 45 -13.93 -10.91 14.94
N ASP A 46 -12.72 -11.43 14.79
CA ASP A 46 -12.33 -12.21 13.61
C ASP A 46 -13.28 -13.37 13.36
N HIS A 47 -13.71 -14.11 14.39
CA HIS A 47 -14.54 -15.29 14.16
C HIS A 47 -15.93 -14.98 13.57
N ILE A 48 -16.55 -13.83 13.87
CA ILE A 48 -17.86 -13.48 13.27
C ILE A 48 -17.67 -13.09 11.80
N TYR A 49 -16.60 -12.36 11.48
CA TYR A 49 -16.28 -11.95 10.12
C TYR A 49 -15.75 -13.10 9.25
N MET A 50 -14.99 -14.03 9.83
CA MET A 50 -14.39 -15.18 9.14
C MET A 50 -15.35 -16.36 9.00
N CYS A 51 -16.37 -16.46 9.85
CA CYS A 51 -17.35 -17.55 9.83
C CYS A 51 -18.79 -17.02 10.04
N PRO A 52 -19.28 -16.12 9.15
CA PRO A 52 -20.60 -15.52 9.29
C PRO A 52 -21.72 -16.57 9.33
N ASP A 53 -21.59 -17.66 8.56
CA ASP A 53 -22.59 -18.74 8.49
C ASP A 53 -22.87 -19.40 9.85
N LYS A 54 -21.85 -19.49 10.72
CA LYS A 54 -21.98 -20.07 12.08
C LYS A 54 -22.78 -19.19 13.04
N HIS A 55 -23.00 -17.94 12.67
CA HIS A 55 -23.71 -16.94 13.46
C HIS A 55 -25.01 -16.47 12.77
N GLY A 56 -25.50 -17.24 11.78
CA GLY A 56 -26.72 -16.91 11.03
C GLY A 56 -26.54 -15.79 10.01
N GLY A 57 -25.29 -15.42 9.71
CA GLY A 57 -24.99 -14.58 8.56
C GLY A 57 -25.27 -15.33 7.27
N GLU A 58 -25.76 -14.63 6.27
CA GLU A 58 -26.04 -15.17 4.95
C GLU A 58 -25.22 -14.43 3.89
N LYS A 59 -24.94 -15.10 2.76
CA LYS A 59 -24.18 -14.49 1.66
C LYS A 59 -25.05 -13.46 0.92
N CYS A 60 -24.99 -12.21 1.36
CA CYS A 60 -25.66 -11.07 0.69
C CYS A 60 -24.82 -10.44 -0.42
N GLY A 61 -23.58 -10.89 -0.64
CA GLY A 61 -22.69 -10.34 -1.67
C GLY A 61 -23.17 -10.71 -3.07
N PHE A 62 -22.97 -9.81 -4.03
CA PHE A 62 -23.19 -10.11 -5.43
C PHE A 62 -22.13 -11.10 -5.92
N PRO A 63 -22.52 -12.16 -6.67
CA PRO A 63 -21.54 -13.01 -7.33
C PRO A 63 -20.81 -12.14 -8.37
N VAL A 64 -19.49 -12.11 -8.28
CA VAL A 64 -18.63 -11.46 -9.27
C VAL A 64 -18.35 -12.48 -10.36
N THR A 65 -18.70 -12.19 -11.60
CA THR A 65 -18.38 -13.06 -12.74
C THR A 65 -17.06 -12.66 -13.39
N ASP A 66 -16.53 -13.51 -14.27
CA ASP A 66 -15.31 -13.20 -15.01
C ASP A 66 -15.54 -12.00 -15.95
N GLU A 67 -16.76 -11.82 -16.47
CA GLU A 67 -17.15 -10.66 -17.27
C GLU A 67 -17.14 -9.37 -16.44
N ASP A 68 -17.64 -9.38 -15.20
CA ASP A 68 -17.58 -8.22 -14.30
C ASP A 68 -16.12 -7.81 -14.04
N LEU A 69 -15.24 -8.80 -13.85
CA LEU A 69 -13.81 -8.56 -13.65
C LEU A 69 -13.19 -7.94 -14.90
N GLN A 70 -13.53 -8.45 -16.08
CA GLN A 70 -13.01 -7.95 -17.35
C GLN A 70 -13.48 -6.51 -17.62
N GLU A 71 -14.77 -6.20 -17.42
CA GLU A 71 -15.32 -4.85 -17.59
C GLU A 71 -14.59 -3.84 -16.69
N VAL A 72 -14.45 -4.17 -15.40
CA VAL A 72 -13.74 -3.29 -14.45
C VAL A 72 -12.29 -3.11 -14.87
N ALA A 73 -11.63 -4.17 -15.33
CA ALA A 73 -10.21 -4.11 -15.66
C ALA A 73 -9.95 -3.33 -16.96
N GLU A 74 -10.88 -3.36 -17.92
CA GLU A 74 -10.90 -2.49 -19.11
C GLU A 74 -11.16 -1.01 -18.74
N LEU A 75 -12.12 -0.74 -17.85
CA LEU A 75 -12.44 0.62 -17.40
C LEU A 75 -11.35 1.26 -16.53
N SER A 76 -10.69 0.46 -15.70
CA SER A 76 -9.65 0.92 -14.78
C SER A 76 -8.25 0.91 -15.37
N CYS A 77 -8.08 0.44 -16.61
CA CYS A 77 -6.79 0.12 -17.21
C CYS A 77 -5.95 -0.84 -16.35
N ALA A 78 -6.56 -1.61 -15.44
CA ALA A 78 -5.83 -2.49 -14.52
C ALA A 78 -5.17 -3.70 -15.23
N LEU A 79 -5.58 -4.01 -16.46
CA LEU A 79 -4.93 -5.01 -17.32
C LEU A 79 -3.76 -4.44 -18.14
N GLU A 80 -3.66 -3.11 -18.27
CA GLU A 80 -2.44 -2.53 -18.81
C GLU A 80 -1.30 -2.88 -17.86
N SER A 81 -0.15 -3.26 -18.42
CA SER A 81 0.99 -3.65 -17.59
C SER A 81 1.22 -2.55 -16.57
N THR A 82 1.18 -2.92 -15.29
CA THR A 82 1.78 -2.11 -14.22
C THR A 82 3.30 -2.27 -14.32
N ASP A 83 3.84 -2.14 -15.54
CA ASP A 83 5.27 -2.06 -15.76
C ASP A 83 5.78 -1.04 -14.77
N ASP A 84 6.82 -1.43 -14.05
CA ASP A 84 7.47 -0.53 -13.12
C ASP A 84 7.94 0.65 -13.97
N PHE A 85 7.17 1.74 -13.98
CA PHE A 85 7.46 2.92 -14.80
C PHE A 85 8.79 3.57 -14.39
N LEU A 86 9.39 3.08 -13.30
CA LEU A 86 10.72 3.43 -12.86
C LEU A 86 11.79 2.42 -13.30
N GLU A 87 11.54 1.29 -13.97
CA GLU A 87 12.53 0.20 -14.10
C GLU A 87 13.92 0.66 -14.57
N ASP A 88 14.00 1.36 -15.70
CA ASP A 88 15.26 1.94 -16.19
C ASP A 88 15.78 3.08 -15.29
N PHE A 89 14.87 3.86 -14.72
CA PHE A 89 15.15 5.01 -13.85
C PHE A 89 15.65 4.60 -12.45
N ARG A 90 15.20 3.44 -11.98
CA ARG A 90 15.40 2.86 -10.66
C ARG A 90 16.82 2.36 -10.54
N GLN A 91 17.37 1.78 -11.61
CA GLN A 91 18.75 1.34 -11.65
C GLN A 91 19.72 2.50 -11.44
N GLU A 92 19.49 3.65 -12.08
CA GLU A 92 20.33 4.84 -11.88
C GLU A 92 20.16 5.40 -10.47
N CYS A 93 18.91 5.55 -10.00
CA CYS A 93 18.64 6.01 -8.64
C CYS A 93 19.27 5.10 -7.56
N ALA A 94 19.25 3.78 -7.77
CA ALA A 94 19.81 2.77 -6.86
C ALA A 94 21.35 2.85 -6.75
N ARG A 95 22.05 3.42 -7.74
CA ARG A 95 23.49 3.69 -7.62
C ARG A 95 23.81 4.72 -6.54
N HIS A 96 22.90 5.67 -6.35
CA HIS A 96 23.07 6.75 -5.37
C HIS A 96 22.44 6.42 -4.02
N ILE A 97 21.24 5.81 -4.03
CA ILE A 97 20.50 5.42 -2.84
C ILE A 97 20.01 3.98 -3.03
N PRO A 98 20.80 2.96 -2.67
CA PRO A 98 20.46 1.56 -2.96
C PRO A 98 19.31 1.01 -2.10
N ASN A 99 19.04 1.60 -0.94
CA ASN A 99 18.03 1.11 -0.01
C ASN A 99 17.09 2.22 0.48
N THR A 100 15.97 2.37 -0.22
CA THR A 100 14.94 3.37 0.10
C THR A 100 14.08 2.99 1.32
N ILE A 101 14.13 1.73 1.78
CA ILE A 101 13.34 1.25 2.94
C ILE A 101 13.89 1.82 4.26
N GLN A 102 15.18 2.12 4.30
CA GLN A 102 15.83 2.69 5.48
C GLN A 102 15.64 4.21 5.63
N ILE A 103 15.06 4.86 4.62
CA ILE A 103 14.79 6.31 4.68
C ILE A 103 13.64 6.54 5.66
N GLU A 104 13.87 7.40 6.65
CA GLU A 104 12.83 7.87 7.56
C GLU A 104 12.06 9.07 6.97
N PRO A 105 10.80 9.32 7.38
CA PRO A 105 9.96 10.36 6.77
C PRO A 105 10.56 11.77 6.75
N ASP A 106 11.31 12.12 7.80
CA ASP A 106 12.01 13.41 7.93
C ASP A 106 13.24 13.52 7.02
N GLN A 107 13.80 12.39 6.59
CA GLN A 107 14.94 12.31 5.68
C GLN A 107 14.53 12.31 4.21
N ALA A 108 13.28 11.97 3.90
CA ALA A 108 12.80 11.79 2.53
C ALA A 108 13.04 13.02 1.63
N ALA A 109 12.81 14.22 2.16
CA ALA A 109 13.05 15.46 1.42
C ALA A 109 14.52 15.64 1.03
N ASN A 110 15.44 15.42 1.98
CA ASN A 110 16.87 15.54 1.75
C ASN A 110 17.38 14.44 0.79
N ALA A 111 16.85 13.22 0.90
CA ALA A 111 17.18 12.13 -0.01
C ALA A 111 16.75 12.43 -1.45
N SER A 112 15.58 13.04 -1.66
CA SER A 112 15.13 13.46 -2.98
C SER A 112 15.98 14.60 -3.56
N LEU A 113 16.41 15.56 -2.75
CA LEU A 113 17.32 16.63 -3.19
C LEU A 113 18.70 16.08 -3.54
N TYR A 114 19.25 15.18 -2.71
CA TYR A 114 20.52 14.51 -3.00
C TYR A 114 20.48 13.76 -4.34
N LEU A 115 19.41 13.01 -4.61
CA LEU A 115 19.23 12.37 -5.91
C LEU A 115 19.19 13.39 -7.04
N LYS A 116 18.42 14.47 -6.89
CA LYS A 116 18.34 15.52 -7.92
C LYS A 116 19.70 16.11 -8.27
N ASP A 117 20.57 16.31 -7.28
CA ASP A 117 21.88 16.94 -7.48
C ASP A 117 22.93 15.98 -8.06
N ASN A 118 22.77 14.66 -7.87
CA ASN A 118 23.76 13.66 -8.28
C ASN A 118 23.31 12.79 -9.46
N PHE A 119 22.05 12.89 -9.87
CA PHE A 119 21.50 12.08 -10.96
C PHE A 119 22.00 12.55 -12.32
N ASP A 120 22.52 11.62 -13.10
CA ASP A 120 22.99 11.87 -14.45
C ASP A 120 21.82 11.97 -15.44
N GLN A 121 21.40 13.19 -15.74
CA GLN A 121 20.32 13.47 -16.70
C GLN A 121 20.69 13.13 -18.15
N SER A 122 21.97 12.91 -18.49
CA SER A 122 22.38 12.67 -19.88
C SER A 122 21.91 11.32 -20.44
N LYS A 123 21.40 10.43 -19.57
CA LYS A 123 20.96 9.07 -19.90
C LYS A 123 19.45 8.93 -20.15
N PHE A 124 18.65 9.99 -19.99
CA PHE A 124 17.18 9.95 -20.06
C PHE A 124 16.57 11.19 -20.73
#